data_AF-A0A2T0M2E1-F1
#
_entry.id   AF-A0A2T0M2E1-F1
#
_cell.length_a   1.000
_cell.length_b   1.000
_cell.length_c   1.000
_cell.angle_alpha   90.00
_cell.angle_beta   90.00
_cell.angle_gamma   90.00
#
_symmetry.space_group_name_H-M   'P 1'
#
loop_
_entity.id
_entity.type
_entity.pdbx_description
1 polymer ?
#
loop_
_entity_poly.entity_id
_entity_poly.type
_entity_poly.pdbx_seq_one_letter_code
_entity_poly.pdbx_strand_id
1 'polypeptide(L)'
;MLRRARTILLSVGVALVVAGQPAWSLPAEAPAPARAAAVPVERLEVTTTQVASGLRRPVALAVPDDGTGRLLIAEKAGTVRTYHPDSGLAAQPLLDISDRVDTSGNERGLLGIATSPGFAADHRLYAAYTSLPDGAVTLSRFTLGAGDPAGSEEVLLSQPHSEYDNHNGGHVSFGPDGHLYLAIGDGGHTADPFDSGQDLGTLLGKILRLDVSRRCGDLAYCVPEDNPFTGTPGARGEIWSYGLRNPWKYTFDPADGSQWIADVGQGSFEEVNHVPAGTGGHNFGWSCREGPAPFDEAQCRPGAEYVDPVFSYPSTEGCAVIGGQVYRGDRYAELAGGTYLAADFCTATVWGVRPSGDGTYDSAPIGTFPIQVTAFAADDSGELYVVNDLPGQLHRVGFQEARPAARCTVRYQVDSDWGTGFTASVTVTNIGDTPLEGWELGWDFPAGQRVADAWNAGVTQQDTTVSARGAAWNRDLAAGGTVSFGFRATRGETNAAPDEFVLNGGTCDRAGG
;
A
#
# COMPACT_ATOMS: atom_id res chain seq x y z
N MET A 1 -7.21 -82.98 -30.67
CA MET A 1 -8.29 -83.12 -31.68
C MET A 1 -8.73 -81.74 -32.13
N LEU A 2 -8.86 -81.57 -33.46
CA LEU A 2 -9.34 -80.42 -34.23
C LEU A 2 -8.59 -79.07 -34.16
N ARG A 3 -7.71 -78.89 -35.16
CA ARG A 3 -7.26 -77.63 -35.76
C ARG A 3 -8.41 -76.88 -36.43
N ARG A 4 -8.37 -75.54 -36.43
CA ARG A 4 -8.88 -74.74 -37.55
C ARG A 4 -7.91 -73.61 -37.90
N ALA A 5 -7.36 -73.71 -39.11
CA ALA A 5 -6.59 -72.71 -39.81
C ALA A 5 -7.53 -71.92 -40.75
N ARG A 6 -7.25 -70.63 -40.96
CA ARG A 6 -7.64 -69.84 -42.14
C ARG A 6 -6.54 -68.80 -42.38
N THR A 7 -5.64 -69.07 -43.33
CA THR A 7 -5.66 -68.66 -44.75
C THR A 7 -5.30 -67.19 -44.93
N ILE A 8 -4.04 -66.99 -45.32
CA ILE A 8 -3.44 -65.77 -45.85
C ILE A 8 -3.85 -65.66 -47.34
N LEU A 9 -4.28 -64.48 -47.78
CA LEU A 9 -4.14 -64.06 -49.17
C LEU A 9 -3.37 -62.75 -49.22
N LEU A 10 -2.19 -62.81 -49.84
CA LEU A 10 -1.38 -61.68 -50.28
C LEU A 10 -1.99 -61.12 -51.58
N SER A 11 -2.15 -59.81 -51.64
CA SER A 11 -2.26 -59.07 -52.91
C SER A 11 -1.23 -57.95 -52.88
N VAL A 12 -0.20 -58.11 -53.71
CA VAL A 12 0.87 -57.12 -53.97
C VAL A 12 0.33 -56.11 -54.98
N GLY A 13 0.37 -54.83 -54.63
CA GLY A 13 0.10 -53.70 -55.52
C GLY A 13 1.10 -52.58 -55.23
N VAL A 14 1.95 -52.31 -56.22
CA VAL A 14 3.11 -51.41 -56.16
C VAL A 14 2.70 -49.94 -56.32
N ALA A 15 3.22 -49.13 -55.39
CA ALA A 15 3.64 -47.71 -55.43
C ALA A 15 2.89 -46.67 -56.30
N LEU A 16 2.41 -45.62 -55.62
CA LEU A 16 2.71 -44.23 -55.98
C LEU A 16 3.02 -43.45 -54.69
N VAL A 17 4.30 -43.17 -54.44
CA VAL A 17 4.70 -42.21 -53.39
C VAL A 17 4.60 -40.82 -54.00
N VAL A 18 3.48 -40.15 -53.78
CA VAL A 18 3.41 -38.70 -53.92
C VAL A 18 3.96 -38.12 -52.62
N ALA A 19 5.17 -37.55 -52.68
CA ALA A 19 5.74 -36.82 -51.57
C ALA A 19 4.92 -35.54 -51.35
N GLY A 20 3.90 -35.62 -50.50
CA GLY A 20 3.22 -34.45 -49.96
C GLY A 20 4.19 -33.71 -49.05
N GLN A 21 4.61 -32.51 -49.46
CA GLN A 21 5.28 -31.59 -48.55
C GLN A 21 4.30 -31.26 -47.42
N PRO A 22 4.67 -31.39 -46.13
CA PRO A 22 3.83 -30.83 -45.07
C PRO A 22 3.80 -29.32 -45.27
N ALA A 23 2.62 -28.76 -45.52
CA ALA A 23 2.42 -27.32 -45.39
C ALA A 23 2.58 -27.00 -43.90
N TRP A 24 3.72 -26.44 -43.52
CA TRP A 24 3.91 -25.87 -42.20
C TRP A 24 3.09 -24.59 -42.17
N SER A 25 1.85 -24.69 -41.69
CA SER A 25 1.09 -23.54 -41.25
C SER A 25 1.86 -22.94 -40.07
N LEU A 26 2.49 -21.78 -40.28
CA LEU A 26 2.98 -20.95 -39.19
C LEU A 26 1.81 -20.71 -38.24
N PRO A 27 1.97 -20.88 -36.91
CA PRO A 27 0.95 -20.44 -35.99
C PRO A 27 0.74 -18.94 -36.23
N ALA A 28 -0.52 -18.54 -36.41
CA ALA A 28 -0.86 -17.12 -36.38
C ALA A 28 -0.40 -16.59 -35.02
N GLU A 29 0.50 -15.61 -35.04
CA GLU A 29 0.92 -14.90 -33.85
C GLU A 29 -0.35 -14.27 -33.25
N ALA A 30 -0.75 -14.77 -32.08
CA ALA A 30 -1.84 -14.16 -31.35
C ALA A 30 -1.45 -12.70 -31.11
N PRO A 31 -2.32 -11.72 -31.39
CA PRO A 31 -2.00 -10.34 -31.04
C PRO A 31 -1.75 -10.34 -29.53
N ALA A 32 -0.55 -9.89 -29.12
CA ALA A 32 -0.30 -9.58 -27.72
C ALA A 32 -1.46 -8.70 -27.24
N PRO A 33 -2.06 -8.95 -26.07
CA PRO A 33 -3.03 -8.02 -25.56
C PRO A 33 -2.32 -6.67 -25.47
N ALA A 34 -2.82 -5.68 -26.20
CA ALA A 34 -2.48 -4.30 -25.93
C ALA A 34 -2.99 -4.04 -24.52
N ARG A 35 -2.11 -4.24 -23.52
CA ARG A 35 -2.36 -3.84 -22.13
C ARG A 35 -2.82 -2.38 -22.24
N ALA A 36 -4.07 -2.09 -21.86
CA ALA A 36 -4.54 -0.72 -21.98
C ALA A 36 -3.54 0.14 -21.22
N ALA A 37 -3.19 1.30 -21.79
CA ALA A 37 -2.26 2.20 -21.14
C ALA A 37 -2.85 2.51 -19.76
N ALA A 38 -2.18 2.04 -18.71
CA ALA A 38 -2.63 2.25 -17.35
C ALA A 38 -2.87 3.75 -17.14
N VAL A 39 -3.93 4.10 -16.42
CA VAL A 39 -4.23 5.49 -16.09
C VAL A 39 -2.95 6.16 -15.54
N PRO A 40 -2.55 7.35 -16.05
CA PRO A 40 -1.42 8.10 -15.50
C PRO A 40 -1.57 8.26 -13.99
N VAL A 41 -0.48 8.19 -13.23
CA VAL A 41 -0.53 8.14 -11.77
C VAL A 41 -1.23 9.39 -11.20
N GLU A 42 -1.09 10.54 -11.86
CA GLU A 42 -1.72 11.82 -11.51
C GLU A 42 -3.24 11.82 -11.66
N ARG A 43 -3.79 10.86 -12.41
CA ARG A 43 -5.23 10.67 -12.61
C ARG A 43 -5.75 9.43 -11.90
N LEU A 44 -4.94 8.78 -11.07
CA LEU A 44 -5.39 7.69 -10.23
C LEU A 44 -5.92 8.24 -8.92
N GLU A 45 -7.08 7.76 -8.49
CA GLU A 45 -7.64 8.05 -7.17
C GLU A 45 -7.83 6.75 -6.39
N VAL A 46 -7.39 6.76 -5.14
CA VAL A 46 -7.62 5.68 -4.19
C VAL A 46 -8.96 5.86 -3.49
N THR A 47 -9.64 4.75 -3.23
CA THR A 47 -10.86 4.68 -2.43
C THR A 47 -10.72 3.60 -1.36
N THR A 48 -11.48 3.70 -0.28
CA THR A 48 -11.52 2.66 0.76
C THR A 48 -12.93 2.30 1.13
N THR A 49 -13.13 1.02 1.47
CA THR A 49 -14.38 0.52 2.04
C THR A 49 -14.07 -0.18 3.34
N GLN A 50 -14.61 0.32 4.45
CA GLN A 50 -14.47 -0.37 5.74
C GLN A 50 -15.19 -1.71 5.69
N VAL A 51 -14.48 -2.79 6.01
CA VAL A 51 -15.02 -4.16 6.02
C VAL A 51 -15.02 -4.79 7.41
N ALA A 52 -14.25 -4.25 8.36
CA ALA A 52 -14.33 -4.61 9.77
C ALA A 52 -13.90 -3.45 10.68
N SER A 53 -14.28 -3.56 11.95
CA SER A 53 -13.90 -2.64 13.03
C SER A 53 -13.81 -3.41 14.35
N GLY A 54 -13.25 -2.76 15.38
CA GLY A 54 -13.09 -3.38 16.71
C GLY A 54 -11.77 -4.13 16.88
N LEU A 55 -10.82 -3.89 15.98
CA LEU A 55 -9.42 -4.23 16.17
C LEU A 55 -8.80 -3.30 17.21
N ARG A 56 -7.73 -3.74 17.85
CA ARG A 56 -7.02 -2.98 18.88
C ARG A 56 -5.59 -2.74 18.43
N ARG A 57 -5.31 -1.53 17.93
CA ARG A 57 -3.99 -1.14 17.42
C ARG A 57 -3.40 -2.19 16.46
N PRO A 58 -4.07 -2.51 15.35
CA PRO A 58 -3.56 -3.47 14.38
C PRO A 58 -2.26 -2.95 13.75
N VAL A 59 -1.30 -3.85 13.48
CA VAL A 59 0.08 -3.48 13.06
C VAL A 59 0.65 -4.35 11.95
N ALA A 60 0.06 -5.51 11.67
CA ALA A 60 0.45 -6.35 10.55
C ALA A 60 -0.72 -7.22 10.07
N LEU A 61 -0.64 -7.62 8.81
CA LEU A 61 -1.59 -8.48 8.13
C LEU A 61 -0.82 -9.65 7.49
N ALA A 62 -1.41 -10.85 7.51
CA ALA A 62 -0.92 -11.98 6.74
C ALA A 62 -2.09 -12.73 6.08
N VAL A 63 -1.85 -13.26 4.89
CA VAL A 63 -2.84 -14.03 4.12
C VAL A 63 -2.35 -15.48 4.04
N PRO A 64 -2.98 -16.42 4.76
CA PRO A 64 -2.62 -17.83 4.70
C PRO A 64 -3.04 -18.44 3.36
N ASP A 65 -2.17 -19.28 2.80
CA ASP A 65 -2.35 -19.99 1.52
C ASP A 65 -3.29 -21.21 1.59
N ASP A 66 -4.23 -21.21 2.52
CA ASP A 66 -5.09 -22.38 2.79
C ASP A 66 -6.47 -22.31 2.12
N GLY A 67 -6.63 -21.41 1.17
CA GLY A 67 -7.79 -21.31 0.30
C GLY A 67 -9.06 -20.84 1.00
N THR A 68 -9.00 -20.40 2.26
CA THR A 68 -10.17 -19.86 2.94
C THR A 68 -10.41 -18.38 2.62
N GLY A 69 -9.46 -17.66 2.02
CA GLY A 69 -9.59 -16.21 1.76
C GLY A 69 -9.71 -15.37 3.04
N ARG A 70 -9.18 -15.87 4.17
CA ARG A 70 -9.18 -15.15 5.44
C ARG A 70 -7.94 -14.29 5.57
N LEU A 71 -8.01 -13.27 6.40
CA LEU A 71 -6.86 -12.45 6.81
C LEU A 71 -6.54 -12.73 8.28
N LEU A 72 -5.25 -12.83 8.60
CA LEU A 72 -4.74 -12.79 9.96
C LEU A 72 -4.26 -11.37 10.27
N ILE A 73 -4.63 -10.85 11.44
CA ILE A 73 -4.40 -9.46 11.82
C ILE A 73 -3.68 -9.43 13.16
N ALA A 74 -2.45 -8.97 13.18
CA ALA A 74 -1.69 -8.76 14.41
C ALA A 74 -2.13 -7.47 15.11
N GLU A 75 -2.48 -7.58 16.38
CA GLU A 75 -2.75 -6.47 17.29
C GLU A 75 -1.52 -6.25 18.18
N LYS A 76 -1.11 -4.98 18.34
CA LYS A 76 0.14 -4.59 19.01
C LYS A 76 0.37 -5.26 20.38
N ALA A 77 -0.70 -5.56 21.11
CA ALA A 77 -0.64 -6.15 22.45
C ALA A 77 -0.28 -7.65 22.48
N GLY A 78 -0.04 -8.30 21.33
CA GLY A 78 0.36 -9.71 21.28
C GLY A 78 -0.75 -10.68 20.88
N THR A 79 -1.86 -10.21 20.31
CA THR A 79 -2.94 -11.05 19.81
C THR A 79 -2.97 -11.09 18.29
N VAL A 80 -3.32 -12.24 17.71
CA VAL A 80 -3.59 -12.38 16.27
C VAL A 80 -5.08 -12.68 16.09
N ARG A 81 -5.79 -11.82 15.37
CA ARG A 81 -7.21 -11.95 15.05
C ARG A 81 -7.40 -12.55 13.67
N THR A 82 -8.59 -13.06 13.41
CA THR A 82 -8.97 -13.59 12.10
C THR A 82 -10.16 -12.81 11.56
N TYR A 83 -10.06 -12.38 10.31
CA TYR A 83 -11.16 -11.80 9.54
C TYR A 83 -11.45 -12.68 8.32
N HIS A 84 -12.72 -12.89 8.02
CA HIS A 84 -13.15 -13.55 6.79
C HIS A 84 -14.25 -12.70 6.12
N PRO A 85 -14.25 -12.54 4.79
CA PRO A 85 -15.26 -11.73 4.09
C PRO A 85 -16.71 -12.11 4.42
N ASP A 86 -17.00 -13.41 4.51
CA ASP A 86 -18.38 -13.90 4.76
C ASP A 86 -18.83 -13.83 6.23
N SER A 87 -17.92 -13.96 7.19
CA SER A 87 -18.27 -14.05 8.62
C SER A 87 -17.82 -12.86 9.45
N GLY A 88 -17.06 -11.93 8.87
CA GLY A 88 -16.48 -10.78 9.55
C GLY A 88 -15.33 -11.15 10.49
N LEU A 89 -15.09 -10.27 11.47
CA LEU A 89 -14.02 -10.41 12.46
C LEU A 89 -14.41 -11.44 13.53
N ALA A 90 -13.55 -12.43 13.76
CA ALA A 90 -13.75 -13.43 14.81
C ALA A 90 -13.72 -12.81 16.21
N ALA A 91 -14.58 -13.30 17.10
CA ALA A 91 -14.69 -12.78 18.47
C ALA A 91 -13.46 -13.06 19.34
N GLN A 92 -12.84 -14.22 19.16
CA GLN A 92 -11.65 -14.65 19.91
C GLN A 92 -10.40 -14.55 19.04
N PRO A 93 -9.23 -14.28 19.62
CA PRO A 93 -7.97 -14.35 18.89
C PRO A 93 -7.61 -15.81 18.54
N LEU A 94 -6.90 -15.96 17.42
CA LEU A 94 -6.31 -17.22 16.98
C LEU A 94 -5.02 -17.57 17.75
N LEU A 95 -4.29 -16.54 18.20
CA LEU A 95 -3.08 -16.64 19.00
C LEU A 95 -3.05 -15.48 20.00
N ASP A 96 -2.61 -15.76 21.23
CA ASP A 96 -2.38 -14.76 22.28
C ASP A 96 -1.03 -15.06 22.94
N ILE A 97 -0.07 -14.16 22.76
CA ILE A 97 1.26 -14.20 23.36
C ILE A 97 1.52 -12.95 24.21
N SER A 98 0.47 -12.27 24.66
CA SER A 98 0.55 -11.01 25.40
C SER A 98 1.35 -11.11 26.71
N ASP A 99 1.52 -12.32 27.26
CA ASP A 99 2.32 -12.59 28.46
C ASP A 99 3.84 -12.53 28.22
N ARG A 100 4.27 -12.44 26.96
CA ARG A 100 5.68 -12.40 26.53
C ARG A 100 6.04 -11.13 25.76
N VAL A 101 5.05 -10.32 25.37
CA VAL A 101 5.26 -9.14 24.54
C VAL A 101 5.45 -7.90 25.41
N ASP A 102 6.55 -7.20 25.21
CA ASP A 102 6.77 -5.87 25.80
C ASP A 102 5.99 -4.82 25.00
N THR A 103 5.09 -4.10 25.65
CA THR A 103 4.32 -3.00 25.06
C THR A 103 4.61 -1.66 25.74
N SER A 104 5.72 -1.55 26.47
CA SER A 104 6.06 -0.37 27.27
C SER A 104 6.32 0.89 26.43
N GLY A 105 6.79 0.74 25.20
CA GLY A 105 7.04 1.82 24.24
C GLY A 105 5.96 1.98 23.17
N ASN A 106 5.96 3.12 22.47
CA ASN A 106 4.99 3.34 21.40
C ASN A 106 5.23 2.43 20.18
N GLU A 107 6.48 2.07 19.89
CA GLU A 107 6.84 1.17 18.79
C GLU A 107 7.11 -0.28 19.26
N ARG A 108 7.01 -0.56 20.56
CA ARG A 108 7.17 -1.91 21.13
C ARG A 108 5.86 -2.68 21.11
N GLY A 109 5.90 -3.96 20.79
CA GLY A 109 4.75 -4.85 20.81
C GLY A 109 4.95 -6.07 19.93
N LEU A 110 3.85 -6.69 19.51
CA LEU A 110 3.85 -7.50 18.29
C LEU A 110 4.04 -6.56 17.10
N LEU A 111 4.99 -6.87 16.21
CA LEU A 111 5.43 -5.96 15.13
C LEU A 111 5.05 -6.48 13.75
N GLY A 112 5.21 -7.78 13.53
CA GLY A 112 4.99 -8.42 12.24
C GLY A 112 4.56 -9.87 12.38
N ILE A 113 3.80 -10.34 11.39
CA ILE A 113 3.45 -11.75 11.24
C ILE A 113 3.60 -12.19 9.78
N ALA A 114 3.97 -13.45 9.58
CA ALA A 114 3.96 -14.11 8.28
C ALA A 114 3.46 -15.55 8.44
N THR A 115 2.86 -16.10 7.39
CA THR A 115 2.51 -17.52 7.32
C THR A 115 3.51 -18.25 6.44
N SER A 116 3.79 -19.52 6.76
CA SER A 116 4.64 -20.38 5.94
C SER A 116 4.14 -20.45 4.49
N PRO A 117 5.02 -20.56 3.46
CA PRO A 117 4.62 -20.85 2.08
C PRO A 117 3.96 -22.22 1.89
N GLY A 118 3.87 -23.04 2.95
CA GLY A 118 3.11 -24.29 2.98
C GLY A 118 2.12 -24.31 4.15
N PHE A 119 1.55 -23.15 4.50
CA PHE A 119 0.71 -22.98 5.69
C PHE A 119 -0.52 -23.89 5.66
N ALA A 120 -1.08 -24.19 4.49
CA ALA A 120 -2.16 -25.17 4.32
C ALA A 120 -1.82 -26.56 4.89
N ALA A 121 -0.54 -26.93 4.94
CA ALA A 121 -0.08 -28.23 5.42
C ALA A 121 0.55 -28.16 6.82
N ASP A 122 1.33 -27.13 7.12
CA ASP A 122 2.12 -27.05 8.36
C ASP A 122 1.51 -26.13 9.43
N HIS A 123 0.55 -25.29 9.06
CA HIS A 123 -0.09 -24.28 9.91
C HIS A 123 0.89 -23.37 10.68
N ARG A 124 2.08 -23.12 10.11
CA ARG A 124 3.13 -22.36 10.78
C ARG A 124 2.96 -20.85 10.62
N LEU A 125 2.85 -20.16 11.75
CA LEU A 125 2.90 -18.70 11.83
C LEU A 125 4.27 -18.27 12.37
N TYR A 126 4.84 -17.24 11.76
CA TYR A 126 6.04 -16.56 12.25
C TYR A 126 5.62 -15.19 12.79
N ALA A 127 6.14 -14.82 13.96
CA ALA A 127 5.86 -13.54 14.58
C ALA A 127 7.17 -12.86 15.01
N ALA A 128 7.29 -11.58 14.69
CA ALA A 128 8.33 -10.70 15.19
C ALA A 128 7.73 -9.76 16.23
N TYR A 129 8.32 -9.69 17.42
CA TYR A 129 7.83 -8.91 18.55
C TYR A 129 8.96 -8.46 19.46
N THR A 130 8.74 -7.40 20.24
CA THR A 130 9.66 -7.03 21.35
C THR A 130 9.34 -7.90 22.55
N SER A 131 10.29 -8.71 23.02
CA SER A 131 10.08 -9.67 24.10
C SER A 131 10.26 -9.08 25.49
N LEU A 132 9.47 -9.53 26.46
CA LEU A 132 9.72 -9.28 27.88
C LEU A 132 10.94 -10.08 28.36
N PRO A 133 11.70 -9.55 29.34
CA PRO A 133 11.51 -8.26 30.01
C PRO A 133 12.29 -7.10 29.37
N ASP A 134 13.18 -7.36 28.41
CA ASP A 134 14.24 -6.45 27.98
C ASP A 134 13.97 -5.74 26.66
N GLY A 135 12.87 -6.05 25.98
CA GLY A 135 12.48 -5.41 24.72
C GLY A 135 13.20 -5.97 23.49
N ALA A 136 13.96 -7.06 23.60
CA ALA A 136 14.69 -7.63 22.46
C ALA A 136 13.76 -7.92 21.28
N VAL A 137 14.19 -7.57 20.07
CA VAL A 137 13.44 -7.90 18.85
C VAL A 137 13.62 -9.38 18.57
N THR A 138 12.54 -10.13 18.77
CA THR A 138 12.52 -11.58 18.76
C THR A 138 11.63 -12.10 17.64
N LEU A 139 12.17 -13.02 16.87
CA LEU A 139 11.46 -13.78 15.84
C LEU A 139 11.18 -15.19 16.37
N SER A 140 9.90 -15.55 16.44
CA SER A 140 9.45 -16.89 16.84
C SER A 140 8.56 -17.53 15.78
N ARG A 141 8.47 -18.86 15.83
CA ARG A 141 7.51 -19.67 15.07
C ARG A 141 6.51 -20.35 16.01
N PHE A 142 5.26 -20.44 15.55
CA PHE A 142 4.14 -21.10 16.20
C PHE A 142 3.47 -22.08 15.25
N THR A 143 2.80 -23.11 15.78
CA THR A 143 1.94 -24.02 15.02
C THR A 143 0.48 -23.74 15.39
N LEU A 144 -0.27 -23.14 14.46
CA LEU A 144 -1.68 -22.86 14.65
C LEU A 144 -2.51 -24.14 14.60
N GLY A 145 -3.67 -24.14 15.27
CA GLY A 145 -4.54 -25.32 15.34
C GLY A 145 -4.10 -26.41 16.33
N ALA A 146 -2.95 -26.24 17.00
CA ALA A 146 -2.65 -26.94 18.23
C ALA A 146 -3.69 -26.58 19.32
N GLY A 147 -3.93 -27.46 20.29
CA GLY A 147 -4.86 -27.17 21.39
C GLY A 147 -4.48 -25.93 22.20
N ASP A 148 -3.18 -25.62 22.24
CA ASP A 148 -2.59 -24.38 22.75
C ASP A 148 -1.54 -23.87 21.75
N PRO A 149 -1.91 -22.96 20.81
CA PRO A 149 -0.96 -22.41 19.84
C PRO A 149 0.18 -21.62 20.49
N ALA A 150 -0.07 -20.91 21.58
CA ALA A 150 0.95 -20.11 22.28
C ALA A 150 2.02 -21.01 22.91
N GLY A 151 1.62 -22.15 23.47
CA GLY A 151 2.53 -23.16 24.01
C GLY A 151 3.44 -23.85 22.97
N SER A 152 3.19 -23.66 21.67
CA SER A 152 4.01 -24.24 20.59
C SER A 152 5.20 -23.38 20.17
N GLU A 153 5.45 -22.27 20.88
CA GLU A 153 6.49 -21.31 20.54
C GLU A 153 7.89 -21.94 20.39
N GLU A 154 8.55 -21.58 19.30
CA GLU A 154 9.96 -21.84 19.05
C GLU A 154 10.65 -20.52 18.67
N VAL A 155 11.48 -20.00 19.56
CA VAL A 155 12.30 -18.80 19.29
C VAL A 155 13.36 -19.15 18.25
N LEU A 156 13.41 -18.38 17.16
CA LEU A 156 14.35 -18.57 16.07
C LEU A 156 15.57 -17.66 16.20
N LEU A 157 15.33 -16.37 16.42
CA LEU A 157 16.36 -15.33 16.50
C LEU A 157 15.92 -14.27 17.51
N SER A 158 16.86 -13.75 18.29
CA SER A 158 16.61 -12.62 19.18
C SER A 158 17.80 -11.66 19.12
N GLN A 159 17.50 -10.37 18.90
CA GLN A 159 18.48 -9.28 18.84
C GLN A 159 18.20 -8.32 20.01
N PRO A 160 19.19 -8.10 20.91
CA PRO A 160 19.06 -7.10 21.96
C PRO A 160 18.69 -5.72 21.39
N HIS A 161 17.70 -5.10 22.04
CA HIS A 161 17.14 -3.77 21.70
C HIS A 161 16.55 -3.16 22.99
N SER A 162 17.41 -2.95 23.99
CA SER A 162 16.96 -2.61 25.35
C SER A 162 17.04 -1.12 25.67
N GLU A 163 17.92 -0.41 24.96
CA GLU A 163 18.38 0.94 25.24
C GLU A 163 17.33 2.00 24.89
N TYR A 164 16.64 1.84 23.76
CA TYR A 164 15.56 2.72 23.32
C TYR A 164 14.33 1.90 22.97
N ASP A 165 13.16 2.54 22.97
CA ASP A 165 11.87 1.88 22.75
C ASP A 165 11.30 2.08 21.34
N ASN A 166 12.06 2.76 20.48
CA ASN A 166 11.75 3.09 19.10
C ASN A 166 12.75 2.46 18.11
N HIS A 167 12.38 2.45 16.84
CA HIS A 167 13.09 1.84 15.72
C HIS A 167 13.28 0.33 15.90
N ASN A 168 12.18 -0.35 16.25
CA ASN A 168 12.19 -1.81 16.39
C ASN A 168 12.09 -2.51 15.02
N GLY A 169 11.55 -1.84 14.00
CA GLY A 169 11.19 -2.46 12.73
C GLY A 169 10.19 -3.61 12.94
N GLY A 170 10.61 -4.83 12.59
CA GLY A 170 9.91 -6.06 12.88
C GLY A 170 8.97 -6.55 11.77
N HIS A 171 9.04 -5.99 10.55
CA HIS A 171 8.35 -6.59 9.42
C HIS A 171 8.97 -7.94 9.07
N VAL A 172 8.13 -8.94 8.85
CA VAL A 172 8.52 -10.31 8.51
C VAL A 172 7.69 -10.77 7.32
N SER A 173 8.35 -11.35 6.31
CA SER A 173 7.71 -11.88 5.11
C SER A 173 8.59 -12.95 4.46
N PHE A 174 7.98 -13.86 3.72
CA PHE A 174 8.72 -14.80 2.88
C PHE A 174 9.05 -14.15 1.54
N GLY A 175 10.29 -14.30 1.10
CA GLY A 175 10.72 -13.89 -0.23
C GLY A 175 10.30 -14.88 -1.32
N PRO A 176 10.42 -14.50 -2.60
CA PRO A 176 10.13 -15.38 -3.73
C PRO A 176 11.05 -16.61 -3.80
N ASP A 177 12.17 -16.59 -3.07
CA ASP A 177 13.12 -17.69 -2.92
C ASP A 177 12.75 -18.69 -1.80
N GLY A 178 11.65 -18.44 -1.07
CA GLY A 178 11.19 -19.29 0.03
C GLY A 178 11.93 -19.08 1.35
N HIS A 179 12.83 -18.10 1.44
CA HIS A 179 13.49 -17.73 2.69
C HIS A 179 12.65 -16.71 3.47
N LEU A 180 12.84 -16.68 4.78
CA LEU A 180 12.17 -15.72 5.66
C LEU A 180 13.05 -14.47 5.80
N TYR A 181 12.45 -13.31 5.56
CA TYR A 181 13.09 -12.02 5.72
C TYR A 181 12.59 -11.35 7.00
N LEU A 182 13.48 -10.64 7.70
CA LEU A 182 13.16 -9.88 8.91
C LEU A 182 13.81 -8.51 8.85
N ALA A 183 13.02 -7.45 8.98
CA ALA A 183 13.51 -6.08 9.12
C ALA A 183 13.72 -5.75 10.60
N ILE A 184 14.85 -5.15 10.96
CA ILE A 184 15.14 -4.64 12.31
C ILE A 184 15.71 -3.22 12.17
N GLY A 185 15.17 -2.26 12.92
CA GLY A 185 15.67 -0.89 12.92
C GLY A 185 17.02 -0.74 13.65
N ASP A 186 17.58 0.45 13.60
CA ASP A 186 18.92 0.83 14.06
C ASP A 186 19.11 0.82 15.60
N GLY A 187 18.10 0.42 16.35
CA GLY A 187 18.17 0.40 17.81
C GLY A 187 17.66 1.69 18.47
N GLY A 188 17.23 2.70 17.71
CA GLY A 188 16.49 3.85 18.24
C GLY A 188 17.29 5.14 18.39
N HIS A 189 16.63 6.13 19.00
CA HIS A 189 17.14 7.48 19.24
C HIS A 189 17.42 8.30 17.98
N THR A 190 17.87 9.55 18.15
CA THR A 190 18.21 10.45 17.06
C THR A 190 19.63 10.19 16.55
N ALA A 191 19.78 10.18 15.22
CA ALA A 191 21.07 10.17 14.50
C ALA A 191 21.95 8.92 14.73
N ASP A 192 21.34 7.75 14.91
CA ASP A 192 22.02 6.44 15.05
C ASP A 192 23.22 6.48 16.02
N PRO A 193 22.98 6.66 17.33
CA PRO A 193 24.07 6.80 18.30
C PRO A 193 24.97 5.56 18.40
N PHE A 194 24.53 4.43 17.83
CA PHE A 194 25.26 3.17 17.80
C PHE A 194 26.05 2.96 16.51
N ASP A 195 25.92 3.84 15.50
CA ASP A 195 26.45 3.64 14.14
C ASP A 195 26.04 2.26 13.58
N SER A 196 24.85 1.79 13.99
CA SER A 196 24.41 0.43 13.77
C SER A 196 23.98 0.22 12.32
N GLY A 197 23.48 1.25 11.63
CA GLY A 197 23.08 1.18 10.23
C GLY A 197 24.22 0.66 9.36
N GLN A 198 25.44 1.18 9.58
CA GLN A 198 26.65 0.81 8.85
C GLN A 198 27.45 -0.34 9.49
N ASP A 199 27.25 -0.64 10.78
CA ASP A 199 27.94 -1.77 11.43
C ASP A 199 27.35 -3.12 11.00
N LEU A 200 28.18 -4.00 10.44
CA LEU A 200 27.82 -5.36 10.04
C LEU A 200 27.95 -6.37 11.19
N GLY A 201 28.51 -5.98 12.34
CA GLY A 201 28.63 -6.81 13.54
C GLY A 201 27.33 -6.97 14.34
N THR A 202 26.32 -6.17 14.03
CA THR A 202 24.99 -6.18 14.64
C THR A 202 23.90 -6.50 13.62
N LEU A 203 22.74 -6.96 14.10
CA LEU A 203 21.54 -7.14 13.27
C LEU A 203 20.63 -5.90 13.25
N LEU A 204 20.97 -4.85 13.98
CA LEU A 204 20.25 -3.57 13.99
C LEU A 204 20.49 -2.79 12.68
N GLY A 205 19.45 -2.15 12.16
CA GLY A 205 19.49 -1.36 10.92
C GLY A 205 19.64 -2.22 9.66
N LYS A 206 19.02 -3.40 9.65
CA LYS A 206 19.20 -4.46 8.63
C LYS A 206 17.87 -5.04 8.16
N ILE A 207 17.92 -5.60 6.95
CA ILE A 207 17.03 -6.69 6.55
C ILE A 207 17.84 -7.98 6.58
N LEU A 208 17.33 -9.00 7.27
CA LEU A 208 17.93 -10.32 7.40
C LEU A 208 17.27 -11.31 6.44
N ARG A 209 17.97 -12.38 6.06
CA ARG A 209 17.44 -13.49 5.26
C ARG A 209 17.84 -14.84 5.87
N LEU A 210 16.84 -15.66 6.21
CA LEU A 210 16.98 -16.88 6.99
C LEU A 210 16.32 -18.08 6.30
N ASP A 211 16.99 -19.24 6.31
CA ASP A 211 16.37 -20.54 5.98
C ASP A 211 15.76 -21.14 7.25
N VAL A 212 14.44 -20.99 7.40
CA VAL A 212 13.69 -21.49 8.56
C VAL A 212 13.08 -22.89 8.35
N SER A 213 13.39 -23.54 7.22
CA SER A 213 12.85 -24.87 6.90
C SER A 213 13.54 -25.98 7.70
N ARG A 214 14.74 -25.71 8.23
CA ARG A 214 15.60 -26.66 8.92
C ARG A 214 16.48 -25.95 9.96
N ARG A 215 17.09 -26.74 10.84
CA ARG A 215 18.01 -26.29 11.90
C ARG A 215 19.46 -26.52 11.49
N CYS A 216 20.35 -25.59 11.83
CA CYS A 216 21.78 -25.70 11.55
C CYS A 216 22.60 -25.49 12.84
N GLY A 217 23.23 -26.57 13.31
CA GLY A 217 23.96 -26.55 14.58
C GLY A 217 23.02 -26.19 15.74
N ASP A 218 23.39 -25.16 16.50
CA ASP A 218 22.59 -24.67 17.62
C ASP A 218 21.48 -23.70 17.20
N LEU A 219 21.49 -23.23 15.94
CA LEU A 219 20.48 -22.32 15.42
C LEU A 219 19.21 -23.08 15.02
N ALA A 220 18.04 -22.53 15.39
CA ALA A 220 16.75 -23.07 14.97
C ALA A 220 16.40 -22.79 13.49
N TYR A 221 17.36 -22.20 12.77
CA TYR A 221 17.33 -21.86 11.35
C TYR A 221 18.73 -22.11 10.75
N CYS A 222 18.87 -21.95 9.44
CA CYS A 222 20.15 -21.91 8.75
C CYS A 222 20.38 -20.53 8.12
N VAL A 223 21.62 -20.07 8.10
CA VAL A 223 22.03 -18.91 7.30
C VAL A 223 22.24 -19.39 5.85
N PRO A 224 21.52 -18.85 4.86
CA PRO A 224 21.76 -19.21 3.46
C PRO A 224 23.22 -18.93 3.05
N GLU A 225 23.85 -19.87 2.33
CA GLU A 225 25.27 -19.76 1.97
C GLU A 225 25.54 -18.60 1.00
N ASP A 226 24.53 -18.24 0.19
CA ASP A 226 24.54 -17.14 -0.77
C ASP A 226 24.19 -15.78 -0.13
N ASN A 227 24.02 -15.70 1.19
CA ASN A 227 23.93 -14.39 1.86
C ASN A 227 25.24 -13.60 1.67
N PRO A 228 25.14 -12.28 1.45
CA PRO A 228 26.26 -11.44 0.97
C PRO A 228 27.44 -11.33 1.94
N PHE A 229 27.23 -11.57 3.24
CA PHE A 229 28.23 -11.32 4.29
C PHE A 229 28.72 -12.57 5.03
N THR A 230 28.36 -13.78 4.59
CA THR A 230 28.76 -15.04 5.25
C THR A 230 30.28 -15.25 5.31
N GLY A 231 31.03 -14.71 4.35
CA GLY A 231 32.48 -14.77 4.29
C GLY A 231 33.21 -13.54 4.86
N THR A 232 32.48 -12.53 5.35
CA THR A 232 33.06 -11.25 5.77
C THR A 232 33.46 -11.30 7.26
N PRO A 233 34.75 -11.14 7.61
CA PRO A 233 35.18 -11.20 9.00
C PRO A 233 34.49 -10.16 9.88
N GLY A 234 33.89 -10.62 10.99
CA GLY A 234 33.19 -9.75 11.95
C GLY A 234 31.77 -9.39 11.55
N ALA A 235 31.32 -9.72 10.33
CA ALA A 235 29.94 -9.52 9.92
C ALA A 235 29.03 -10.65 10.39
N ARG A 236 27.74 -10.32 10.56
CA ARG A 236 26.67 -11.28 10.79
C ARG A 236 26.20 -11.85 9.46
N GLY A 237 26.29 -13.17 9.29
CA GLY A 237 25.93 -13.85 8.04
C GLY A 237 24.43 -13.77 7.71
N GLU A 238 23.58 -13.47 8.68
CA GLU A 238 22.15 -13.29 8.53
C GLU A 238 21.78 -12.07 7.67
N ILE A 239 22.68 -11.09 7.53
CA ILE A 239 22.41 -9.82 6.87
C ILE A 239 22.19 -10.01 5.37
N TRP A 240 21.05 -9.52 4.88
CA TRP A 240 20.74 -9.40 3.45
C TRP A 240 20.98 -7.98 2.92
N SER A 241 20.48 -6.96 3.62
CA SER A 241 20.72 -5.55 3.30
C SER A 241 20.97 -4.73 4.57
N TYR A 242 21.61 -3.58 4.45
CA TYR A 242 22.03 -2.75 5.58
C TYR A 242 21.94 -1.25 5.29
N GLY A 243 22.27 -0.42 6.28
CA GLY A 243 22.16 1.03 6.18
C GLY A 243 20.72 1.52 6.23
N LEU A 244 19.86 0.86 7.00
CA LEU A 244 18.45 1.24 7.20
C LEU A 244 18.26 1.83 8.59
N ARG A 245 17.29 2.75 8.73
CA ARG A 245 16.95 3.40 10.00
C ARG A 245 15.87 2.65 10.76
N ASN A 246 14.65 2.65 10.23
CA ASN A 246 13.50 1.98 10.77
C ASN A 246 12.62 1.42 9.63
N PRO A 247 13.06 0.32 8.98
CA PRO A 247 12.36 -0.29 7.85
C PRO A 247 11.03 -0.89 8.33
N TRP A 248 9.95 -0.10 8.25
CA TRP A 248 8.68 -0.39 8.90
C TRP A 248 7.88 -1.49 8.17
N LYS A 249 7.76 -1.38 6.84
CA LYS A 249 7.24 -2.46 5.97
C LYS A 249 8.09 -2.57 4.71
N TYR A 250 8.20 -3.79 4.21
CA TYR A 250 8.72 -4.06 2.88
C TYR A 250 7.88 -5.15 2.23
N THR A 251 7.83 -5.19 0.90
CA THR A 251 7.03 -6.18 0.18
C THR A 251 7.79 -6.68 -1.04
N PHE A 252 7.58 -7.95 -1.37
CA PHE A 252 8.09 -8.51 -2.62
C PHE A 252 6.99 -8.42 -3.67
N ASP A 253 7.33 -7.92 -4.84
CA ASP A 253 6.39 -7.90 -5.95
C ASP A 253 6.30 -9.30 -6.58
N PRO A 254 5.14 -9.97 -6.57
CA PRO A 254 5.03 -11.32 -7.11
C PRO A 254 5.25 -11.38 -8.64
N ALA A 255 5.20 -10.24 -9.34
CA ALA A 255 5.38 -10.22 -10.79
C ALA A 255 6.83 -10.41 -11.24
N ASP A 256 7.81 -9.91 -10.48
CA ASP A 256 9.23 -9.95 -10.84
C ASP A 256 10.16 -10.35 -9.68
N GLY A 257 9.63 -10.46 -8.46
CA GLY A 257 10.36 -10.82 -7.24
C GLY A 257 11.15 -9.66 -6.63
N SER A 258 11.00 -8.43 -7.13
CA SER A 258 11.71 -7.27 -6.61
C SER A 258 11.23 -6.92 -5.19
N GLN A 259 12.05 -6.20 -4.43
CA GLN A 259 11.73 -5.80 -3.06
C GLN A 259 11.54 -4.29 -2.96
N TRP A 260 10.40 -3.88 -2.41
CA TRP A 260 10.07 -2.50 -2.08
C TRP A 260 10.16 -2.31 -0.57
N ILE A 261 10.90 -1.31 -0.08
CA ILE A 261 11.19 -1.11 1.34
C ILE A 261 10.82 0.31 1.70
N ALA A 262 9.93 0.49 2.67
CA ALA A 262 9.66 1.78 3.28
C ALA A 262 10.50 1.93 4.55
N ASP A 263 11.37 2.93 4.56
CA ASP A 263 12.27 3.22 5.68
C ASP A 263 11.90 4.57 6.30
N VAL A 264 11.58 4.56 7.59
CA VAL A 264 11.09 5.76 8.29
C VAL A 264 12.27 6.67 8.63
N GLY A 265 12.15 7.94 8.21
CA GLY A 265 13.15 8.98 8.34
C GLY A 265 13.39 9.49 9.76
N GLN A 266 14.46 10.26 9.93
CA GLN A 266 14.82 10.93 11.18
C GLN A 266 14.10 12.26 11.36
N GLY A 267 13.94 13.01 10.28
CA GLY A 267 13.34 14.34 10.33
C GLY A 267 13.50 15.19 9.06
N SER A 268 14.20 14.73 8.02
CA SER A 268 14.30 15.43 6.74
C SER A 268 13.41 14.80 5.68
N PHE A 269 13.48 13.47 5.54
CA PHE A 269 12.79 12.75 4.47
C PHE A 269 12.28 11.41 4.97
N GLU A 270 11.08 11.06 4.50
CA GLU A 270 10.61 9.69 4.46
C GLU A 270 10.93 9.07 3.10
N GLU A 271 11.20 7.76 3.02
CA GLU A 271 11.67 7.15 1.79
C GLU A 271 11.14 5.74 1.49
N VAL A 272 11.07 5.45 0.19
CA VAL A 272 10.81 4.12 -0.36
C VAL A 272 11.96 3.74 -1.29
N ASN A 273 12.56 2.60 -1.01
CA ASN A 273 13.61 1.98 -1.80
C ASN A 273 13.03 0.82 -2.62
N HIS A 274 13.60 0.55 -3.80
CA HIS A 274 13.21 -0.58 -4.65
C HIS A 274 14.43 -1.26 -5.24
N VAL A 275 14.61 -2.55 -4.97
CA VAL A 275 15.79 -3.33 -5.39
C VAL A 275 15.40 -4.57 -6.20
N PRO A 276 16.21 -4.97 -7.20
CA PRO A 276 15.92 -6.15 -8.02
C PRO A 276 15.86 -7.47 -7.24
N ALA A 277 15.08 -8.41 -7.76
CA ALA A 277 14.94 -9.74 -7.19
C ALA A 277 16.29 -10.46 -7.00
N GLY A 278 16.44 -11.16 -5.87
CA GLY A 278 17.59 -12.00 -5.60
C GLY A 278 18.93 -11.25 -5.44
N THR A 279 18.90 -9.92 -5.28
CA THR A 279 20.10 -9.11 -5.04
C THR A 279 20.17 -8.66 -3.58
N GLY A 280 21.27 -8.98 -2.90
CA GLY A 280 21.58 -8.59 -1.53
C GLY A 280 22.89 -7.80 -1.45
N GLY A 281 23.18 -7.27 -0.27
CA GLY A 281 24.37 -6.45 0.01
C GLY A 281 24.13 -4.95 -0.19
N HIS A 282 22.87 -4.55 -0.42
CA HIS A 282 22.50 -3.15 -0.61
C HIS A 282 22.74 -2.33 0.66
N ASN A 283 23.40 -1.19 0.50
CA ASN A 283 23.60 -0.19 1.54
C ASN A 283 22.66 0.99 1.29
N PHE A 284 21.65 1.17 2.13
CA PHE A 284 20.71 2.30 2.02
C PHE A 284 21.24 3.60 2.66
N GLY A 285 22.44 3.54 3.24
CA GLY A 285 23.22 4.72 3.58
C GLY A 285 22.94 5.32 4.95
N TRP A 286 21.93 4.87 5.69
CA TRP A 286 21.71 5.37 7.05
C TRP A 286 22.91 5.02 7.97
N SER A 287 23.45 5.95 8.77
CA SER A 287 23.04 7.36 8.92
C SER A 287 23.92 8.39 8.19
N CYS A 288 24.72 7.98 7.20
CA CYS A 288 25.36 8.91 6.27
C CYS A 288 24.32 9.69 5.43
N ARG A 289 23.22 9.04 5.04
CA ARG A 289 22.16 9.61 4.18
C ARG A 289 20.78 9.47 4.82
N GLU A 290 19.89 10.39 4.45
CA GLU A 290 18.46 10.36 4.72
C GLU A 290 17.74 10.86 3.47
N GLY A 291 16.94 9.99 2.83
CA GLY A 291 16.37 10.29 1.53
C GLY A 291 17.47 10.49 0.47
N PRO A 292 17.27 11.42 -0.49
CA PRO A 292 18.25 11.69 -1.53
C PRO A 292 19.46 12.51 -1.04
N ALA A 293 19.49 12.94 0.23
CA ALA A 293 20.48 13.90 0.73
C ALA A 293 21.46 13.29 1.76
N PRO A 294 22.66 13.87 1.91
CA PRO A 294 23.50 13.61 3.08
C PRO A 294 22.77 14.02 4.37
N PHE A 295 22.82 13.16 5.39
CA PHE A 295 22.32 13.43 6.73
C PHE A 295 23.46 13.83 7.67
N ASP A 296 24.43 12.93 7.85
CA ASP A 296 25.63 13.17 8.63
C ASP A 296 26.88 12.71 7.85
N GLU A 297 27.60 13.66 7.27
CA GLU A 297 28.84 13.39 6.53
C GLU A 297 29.91 12.70 7.37
N ALA A 298 29.88 12.85 8.70
CA ALA A 298 30.83 12.18 9.59
C ALA A 298 30.59 10.66 9.68
N GLN A 299 29.38 10.20 9.36
CA GLN A 299 29.02 8.78 9.31
C GLN A 299 29.21 8.15 7.93
N CYS A 300 29.62 8.94 6.93
CA CYS A 300 29.90 8.43 5.60
C CYS A 300 31.21 7.62 5.55
N ARG A 301 31.13 6.42 4.97
CA ARG A 301 32.28 5.52 4.80
C ARG A 301 32.97 5.85 3.47
N PRO A 302 34.29 6.10 3.43
CA PRO A 302 34.99 6.39 2.19
C PRO A 302 34.83 5.27 1.15
N GLY A 303 34.35 5.63 -0.05
CA GLY A 303 34.15 4.68 -1.15
C GLY A 303 32.95 3.76 -0.99
N ALA A 304 32.06 4.01 -0.03
CA ALA A 304 30.79 3.31 0.03
C ALA A 304 29.88 3.71 -1.15
N GLU A 305 29.23 2.70 -1.73
CA GLU A 305 28.15 2.88 -2.68
C GLU A 305 26.83 2.82 -1.91
N TYR A 306 25.94 3.76 -2.19
CA TYR A 306 24.63 3.88 -1.54
C TYR A 306 23.53 3.69 -2.58
N VAL A 307 22.45 3.04 -2.17
CA VAL A 307 21.22 2.94 -2.97
C VAL A 307 20.42 4.22 -2.75
N ASP A 308 20.04 4.89 -3.84
CA ASP A 308 19.11 6.02 -3.79
C ASP A 308 17.66 5.52 -3.64
N PRO A 309 16.81 6.22 -2.88
CA PRO A 309 15.40 5.91 -2.83
C PRO A 309 14.74 6.19 -4.17
N VAL A 310 13.73 5.39 -4.52
CA VAL A 310 12.94 5.56 -5.74
C VAL A 310 11.78 6.52 -5.55
N PHE A 311 11.43 6.80 -4.29
CA PHE A 311 10.45 7.80 -3.90
C PHE A 311 10.81 8.34 -2.52
N SER A 312 10.69 9.65 -2.33
CA SER A 312 10.91 10.31 -1.04
C SER A 312 10.04 11.56 -0.93
N TYR A 313 9.63 11.91 0.27
CA TYR A 313 8.92 13.16 0.54
C TYR A 313 9.46 13.83 1.81
N PRO A 314 9.46 15.17 1.90
CA PRO A 314 10.00 15.86 3.06
C PRO A 314 9.10 15.63 4.28
N SER A 315 9.69 15.63 5.47
CA SER A 315 8.98 15.51 6.76
C SER A 315 7.99 16.65 7.05
N THR A 316 7.97 17.70 6.23
CA THR A 316 6.92 18.74 6.27
C THR A 316 5.61 18.28 5.65
N GLU A 317 5.63 17.22 4.84
CA GLU A 317 4.46 16.65 4.14
C GLU A 317 3.93 15.37 4.81
N GLY A 318 4.64 14.83 5.80
CA GLY A 318 4.25 13.65 6.57
C GLY A 318 5.25 13.35 7.69
N CYS A 319 5.08 12.26 8.43
CA CYS A 319 5.89 11.98 9.61
C CYS A 319 6.48 10.57 9.68
N ALA A 320 5.94 9.62 8.91
CA ALA A 320 6.38 8.24 8.90
C ALA A 320 5.79 7.52 7.69
N VAL A 321 6.65 7.11 6.76
CA VAL A 321 6.22 6.25 5.66
C VAL A 321 5.93 4.85 6.18
N ILE A 322 4.73 4.36 5.89
CA ILE A 322 4.31 3.01 6.28
C ILE A 322 4.71 1.98 5.22
N GLY A 323 4.97 2.46 4.00
CA GLY A 323 5.11 1.64 2.81
C GLY A 323 3.77 1.16 2.29
N GLY A 324 3.81 0.12 1.45
CA GLY A 324 2.64 -0.56 0.95
C GLY A 324 3.00 -1.65 -0.04
N GLN A 325 2.20 -1.80 -1.09
CA GLN A 325 2.30 -2.90 -2.05
C GLN A 325 2.07 -2.42 -3.47
N VAL A 326 2.71 -3.12 -4.41
CA VAL A 326 2.36 -3.02 -5.82
C VAL A 326 0.99 -3.65 -6.02
N TYR A 327 0.04 -2.88 -6.56
CA TYR A 327 -1.29 -3.42 -6.85
C TYR A 327 -1.21 -4.41 -8.02
N ARG A 328 -1.60 -5.66 -7.74
CA ARG A 328 -1.61 -6.78 -8.69
C ARG A 328 -2.98 -7.43 -8.86
N GLY A 329 -4.03 -6.79 -8.33
CA GLY A 329 -5.39 -7.33 -8.39
C GLY A 329 -6.08 -7.14 -9.74
N ASP A 330 -7.03 -8.03 -10.03
CA ASP A 330 -7.76 -8.04 -11.31
C ASP A 330 -8.80 -6.92 -11.39
N ARG A 331 -9.40 -6.51 -10.26
CA ARG A 331 -10.57 -5.61 -10.26
C ARG A 331 -10.24 -4.23 -10.81
N TYR A 332 -9.04 -3.74 -10.53
CA TYR A 332 -8.56 -2.43 -10.92
C TYR A 332 -7.28 -2.52 -11.75
N ALA A 333 -7.03 -3.66 -12.41
CA ALA A 333 -5.80 -3.91 -13.16
C ALA A 333 -5.50 -2.82 -14.21
N GLU A 334 -6.54 -2.34 -14.90
CA GLU A 334 -6.42 -1.28 -15.93
C GLU A 334 -6.19 0.13 -15.35
N LEU A 335 -6.47 0.34 -14.06
CA LEU A 335 -6.28 1.63 -13.38
C LEU A 335 -4.96 1.69 -12.62
N ALA A 336 -4.73 0.71 -11.75
CA ALA A 336 -3.66 0.72 -10.75
C ALA A 336 -2.64 -0.41 -10.93
N GLY A 337 -2.82 -1.31 -11.90
CA GLY A 337 -1.97 -2.49 -12.08
C GLY A 337 -0.49 -2.12 -12.26
N GLY A 338 0.35 -2.55 -11.31
CA GLY A 338 1.78 -2.24 -11.30
C GLY A 338 2.15 -0.91 -10.64
N THR A 339 1.22 -0.23 -9.98
CA THR A 339 1.50 0.93 -9.12
C THR A 339 1.79 0.48 -7.70
N TYR A 340 2.94 0.86 -7.15
CA TYR A 340 3.23 0.77 -5.73
C TYR A 340 2.46 1.85 -4.97
N LEU A 341 1.81 1.49 -3.88
CA LEU A 341 1.17 2.45 -2.98
C LEU A 341 2.10 2.76 -1.82
N ALA A 342 2.52 4.00 -1.69
CA ALA A 342 3.16 4.52 -0.49
C ALA A 342 2.13 5.29 0.34
N ALA A 343 2.14 5.15 1.66
CA ALA A 343 1.25 5.91 2.54
C ALA A 343 1.99 6.46 3.76
N ASP A 344 1.57 7.64 4.20
CA ASP A 344 2.07 8.29 5.41
C ASP A 344 1.14 8.03 6.61
N PHE A 345 1.73 7.73 7.76
CA PHE A 345 1.00 7.45 9.00
C PHE A 345 0.18 8.65 9.51
N CYS A 346 0.78 9.85 9.52
CA CYS A 346 0.20 11.01 10.19
C CYS A 346 -0.86 11.72 9.36
N THR A 347 -0.59 11.90 8.06
CA THR A 347 -1.46 12.66 7.15
C THR A 347 -2.47 11.76 6.44
N ALA A 348 -2.23 10.45 6.45
CA ALA A 348 -2.96 9.47 5.66
C ALA A 348 -2.84 9.67 4.15
N THR A 349 -1.96 10.55 3.69
CA THR A 349 -1.70 10.77 2.26
C THR A 349 -1.20 9.48 1.63
N VAL A 350 -1.70 9.18 0.43
CA VAL A 350 -1.32 8.03 -0.37
C VAL A 350 -0.74 8.53 -1.68
N TRP A 351 0.39 7.97 -2.06
CA TRP A 351 1.01 8.20 -3.35
C TRP A 351 0.99 6.92 -4.17
N GLY A 352 0.73 7.06 -5.47
CA GLY A 352 1.09 6.04 -6.43
C GLY A 352 2.54 6.27 -6.85
N VAL A 353 3.33 5.20 -6.96
CA VAL A 353 4.71 5.20 -7.45
C VAL A 353 4.83 4.13 -8.53
N ARG A 354 5.30 4.47 -9.73
CA ARG A 354 5.35 3.57 -10.88
C ARG A 354 6.65 3.72 -11.65
N PRO A 355 7.34 2.63 -12.04
CA PRO A 355 8.51 2.73 -12.92
C PRO A 355 8.15 3.34 -14.28
N SER A 356 8.93 4.32 -14.74
CA SER A 356 8.71 5.01 -16.03
C SER A 356 9.38 4.31 -17.22
N GLY A 357 10.14 3.23 -16.96
CA GLY A 357 10.77 2.37 -17.98
C GLY A 357 12.18 2.80 -18.42
N ASP A 358 12.66 3.97 -17.99
CA ASP A 358 14.00 4.50 -18.23
C ASP A 358 14.91 4.45 -16.99
N GLY A 359 14.47 3.75 -15.94
CA GLY A 359 15.12 3.68 -14.64
C GLY A 359 14.63 4.72 -13.63
N THR A 360 13.74 5.62 -14.02
CA THR A 360 13.07 6.58 -13.12
C THR A 360 11.68 6.11 -12.71
N TYR A 361 11.02 6.88 -11.83
CA TYR A 361 9.69 6.60 -11.31
C TYR A 361 8.81 7.84 -11.42
N ASP A 362 7.59 7.63 -11.90
CA ASP A 362 6.51 8.59 -11.83
C ASP A 362 5.81 8.43 -10.47
N SER A 363 5.51 9.54 -9.81
CA SER A 363 4.76 9.51 -8.55
C SER A 363 3.82 10.70 -8.42
N ALA A 364 2.63 10.47 -7.86
CA ALA A 364 1.67 11.53 -7.55
C ALA A 364 0.85 11.15 -6.31
N PRO A 365 0.36 12.13 -5.53
CA PRO A 365 -0.66 11.86 -4.53
C PRO A 365 -1.93 11.38 -5.22
N ILE A 366 -2.48 10.27 -4.74
CA ILE A 366 -3.68 9.62 -5.29
C ILE A 366 -4.87 9.65 -4.31
N GLY A 367 -4.75 10.42 -3.23
CA GLY A 367 -5.81 10.61 -2.23
C GLY A 367 -5.33 10.32 -0.81
N THR A 368 -6.26 9.99 0.07
CA THR A 368 -5.98 9.68 1.47
C THR A 368 -6.66 8.38 1.91
N PHE A 369 -6.00 7.68 2.82
CA PHE A 369 -6.58 6.57 3.57
C PHE A 369 -7.24 7.06 4.87
N PRO A 370 -7.94 6.17 5.61
CA PRO A 370 -8.23 6.43 7.02
C PRO A 370 -6.95 6.76 7.78
N ILE A 371 -6.99 7.74 8.66
CA ILE A 371 -5.80 8.18 9.40
C ILE A 371 -5.15 7.05 10.20
N GLN A 372 -3.82 7.10 10.32
CA GLN A 372 -2.99 6.13 11.04
C GLN A 372 -3.00 4.71 10.45
N VAL A 373 -2.94 4.56 9.12
CA VAL A 373 -2.68 3.26 8.49
C VAL A 373 -1.35 2.70 9.01
N THR A 374 -1.30 1.42 9.36
CA THR A 374 -0.11 0.78 9.95
C THR A 374 0.43 -0.37 9.11
N ALA A 375 -0.38 -0.99 8.24
CA ALA A 375 0.03 -2.10 7.40
C ALA A 375 -0.89 -2.32 6.20
N PHE A 376 -0.34 -3.03 5.21
CA PHE A 376 -0.99 -3.47 3.99
C PHE A 376 -0.95 -4.99 3.89
N ALA A 377 -1.88 -5.58 3.15
CA ALA A 377 -1.76 -6.92 2.59
C ALA A 377 -2.50 -7.01 1.25
N ALA A 378 -2.08 -7.93 0.40
CA ALA A 378 -2.82 -8.39 -0.77
C ALA A 378 -3.41 -9.76 -0.42
N ASP A 379 -4.69 -9.96 -0.76
CA ASP A 379 -5.26 -11.30 -0.79
C ASP A 379 -4.75 -12.12 -2.00
N ASP A 380 -5.17 -13.38 -2.09
CA ASP A 380 -4.77 -14.30 -3.17
C ASP A 380 -5.15 -13.79 -4.57
N SER A 381 -6.08 -12.84 -4.67
CA SER A 381 -6.49 -12.20 -5.92
C SER A 381 -5.76 -10.90 -6.20
N GLY A 382 -4.79 -10.51 -5.37
CA GLY A 382 -4.03 -9.27 -5.49
C GLY A 382 -4.78 -8.02 -5.02
N GLU A 383 -5.95 -8.19 -4.38
CA GLU A 383 -6.75 -7.08 -3.87
C GLU A 383 -6.19 -6.61 -2.53
N LEU A 384 -6.07 -5.29 -2.37
CA LEU A 384 -5.37 -4.72 -1.23
C LEU A 384 -6.30 -4.43 -0.06
N TYR A 385 -5.77 -4.65 1.13
CA TYR A 385 -6.36 -4.31 2.41
C TYR A 385 -5.39 -3.46 3.22
N VAL A 386 -5.94 -2.53 4.00
CA VAL A 386 -5.20 -1.73 4.97
C VAL A 386 -5.85 -1.78 6.34
N VAL A 387 -5.03 -1.70 7.37
CA VAL A 387 -5.47 -1.53 8.76
C VAL A 387 -4.94 -0.22 9.31
N ASN A 388 -5.67 0.38 10.25
CA ASN A 388 -5.25 1.60 10.94
C ASN A 388 -5.28 1.47 12.46
N ASP A 389 -4.32 2.13 13.14
CA ASP A 389 -4.10 2.07 14.59
C ASP A 389 -5.37 2.46 15.36
N LEU A 390 -5.87 3.68 15.11
CA LEU A 390 -7.09 4.21 15.71
C LEU A 390 -8.10 4.62 14.62
N PRO A 391 -9.37 4.19 14.69
CA PRO A 391 -9.99 3.48 15.81
C PRO A 391 -9.88 1.93 15.72
N GLY A 392 -8.96 1.38 14.92
CA GLY A 392 -8.81 -0.06 14.76
C GLY A 392 -9.79 -0.65 13.76
N GLN A 393 -9.57 -0.37 12.46
CA GLN A 393 -10.43 -0.81 11.38
C GLN A 393 -9.64 -1.57 10.31
N LEU A 394 -10.36 -2.37 9.53
CA LEU A 394 -9.87 -3.01 8.32
C LEU A 394 -10.65 -2.43 7.14
N HIS A 395 -9.92 -1.97 6.13
CA HIS A 395 -10.49 -1.41 4.91
C HIS A 395 -9.98 -2.19 3.71
N ARG A 396 -10.88 -2.44 2.75
CA ARG A 396 -10.50 -2.86 1.41
C ARG A 396 -10.19 -1.62 0.58
N VAL A 397 -9.09 -1.65 -0.16
CA VAL A 397 -8.66 -0.59 -1.07
C VAL A 397 -9.29 -0.79 -2.44
N GLY A 398 -9.71 0.31 -3.06
CA GLY A 398 -10.15 0.34 -4.44
C GLY A 398 -9.59 1.54 -5.18
N PHE A 399 -9.83 1.60 -6.49
CA PHE A 399 -9.34 2.69 -7.32
C PHE A 399 -10.41 3.21 -8.26
N GLN A 400 -10.28 4.46 -8.64
CA GLN A 400 -11.04 5.09 -9.71
C GLN A 400 -10.14 6.03 -10.50
N GLU A 401 -10.53 6.35 -11.72
CA GLU A 401 -9.86 7.40 -12.49
C GLU A 401 -10.41 8.76 -12.03
N ALA A 402 -9.50 9.65 -11.64
CA ALA A 402 -9.79 11.03 -11.34
C ALA A 402 -10.51 11.66 -12.54
N ARG A 403 -11.65 12.28 -12.27
CA ARG A 403 -12.32 13.07 -13.31
C ARG A 403 -11.47 14.31 -13.55
N PRO A 404 -11.24 14.73 -14.81
CA PRO A 404 -10.58 16.00 -15.07
C PRO A 404 -11.33 17.11 -14.34
N ALA A 405 -10.59 17.95 -13.59
CA ALA A 405 -11.17 19.12 -12.93
C ALA A 405 -11.90 19.97 -13.98
N ALA A 406 -13.17 20.31 -13.73
CA ALA A 406 -13.96 21.00 -14.73
C ALA A 406 -13.40 22.41 -14.98
N ARG A 407 -13.27 22.80 -16.25
CA ARG A 407 -13.04 24.20 -16.60
C ARG A 407 -14.38 24.88 -16.76
N CYS A 408 -14.62 25.95 -16.02
CA CYS A 408 -15.93 26.59 -15.97
C CYS A 408 -15.85 28.11 -15.93
N THR A 409 -16.94 28.74 -16.38
CA THR A 409 -17.26 30.12 -15.98
C THR A 409 -18.54 30.12 -15.16
N VAL A 410 -18.60 30.99 -14.15
CA VAL A 410 -19.80 31.18 -13.32
C VAL A 410 -20.23 32.65 -13.35
N ARG A 411 -21.53 32.86 -13.56
CA ARG A 411 -22.21 34.14 -13.35
C ARG A 411 -23.14 34.01 -12.15
N TYR A 412 -22.84 34.76 -11.10
CA TYR A 412 -23.68 34.89 -9.91
C TYR A 412 -24.38 36.26 -9.95
N GLN A 413 -25.71 36.26 -9.85
CA GLN A 413 -26.51 37.48 -9.92
C GLN A 413 -27.54 37.50 -8.79
N VAL A 414 -27.52 38.55 -7.96
CA VAL A 414 -28.62 38.83 -7.02
C VAL A 414 -29.76 39.47 -7.80
N ASP A 415 -30.88 38.77 -7.91
CA ASP A 415 -32.03 39.21 -8.70
C ASP A 415 -32.96 40.14 -7.91
N SER A 416 -33.06 39.93 -6.61
CA SER A 416 -33.83 40.76 -5.69
C SER A 416 -33.23 40.67 -4.28
N ASP A 417 -33.13 41.80 -3.59
CA ASP A 417 -32.73 41.89 -2.19
C ASP A 417 -33.72 42.81 -1.46
N TRP A 418 -34.38 42.30 -0.42
CA TRP A 418 -35.37 43.03 0.37
C TRP A 418 -34.91 43.29 1.82
N GLY A 419 -33.60 43.25 2.06
CA GLY A 419 -32.98 43.66 3.32
C GLY A 419 -32.92 42.57 4.40
N THR A 420 -33.83 41.60 4.41
CA THR A 420 -33.79 40.42 5.30
C THR A 420 -33.54 39.10 4.56
N GLY A 421 -33.75 39.10 3.24
CA GLY A 421 -33.48 37.97 2.37
C GLY A 421 -33.29 38.43 0.94
N PHE A 422 -32.93 37.49 0.08
CA PHE A 422 -32.68 37.75 -1.33
C PHE A 422 -32.98 36.51 -2.17
N THR A 423 -33.13 36.72 -3.47
CA THR A 423 -33.08 35.67 -4.49
C THR A 423 -31.87 35.90 -5.38
N ALA A 424 -31.17 34.82 -5.74
CA ALA A 424 -30.06 34.87 -6.67
C ALA A 424 -30.16 33.77 -7.72
N SER A 425 -29.68 34.08 -8.92
CA SER A 425 -29.51 33.15 -10.03
C SER A 425 -28.03 32.89 -10.26
N VAL A 426 -27.72 31.62 -10.51
CA VAL A 426 -26.36 31.16 -10.81
C VAL A 426 -26.38 30.47 -12.16
N THR A 427 -25.51 30.91 -13.06
CA THR A 427 -25.33 30.31 -14.38
C THR A 427 -23.91 29.74 -14.48
N VAL A 428 -23.82 28.45 -14.79
CA VAL A 428 -22.57 27.71 -14.91
C VAL A 428 -22.39 27.33 -16.38
N THR A 429 -21.23 27.63 -16.96
CA THR A 429 -20.87 27.19 -18.30
C THR A 429 -19.64 26.30 -18.24
N ASN A 430 -19.73 25.10 -18.82
CA ASN A 430 -18.58 24.23 -19.01
C ASN A 430 -17.76 24.75 -20.19
N ILE A 431 -16.58 25.31 -19.92
CA ILE A 431 -15.63 25.78 -20.93
C ILE A 431 -14.50 24.77 -21.20
N GLY A 432 -14.62 23.56 -20.65
CA GLY A 432 -13.80 22.41 -21.00
C GLY A 432 -14.18 21.82 -22.35
N ASP A 433 -13.39 20.85 -22.79
CA ASP A 433 -13.55 20.09 -24.03
C ASP A 433 -14.32 18.78 -23.83
N THR A 434 -14.51 18.33 -22.58
CA THR A 434 -15.29 17.13 -22.24
C THR A 434 -16.63 17.46 -21.58
N PRO A 435 -17.70 16.68 -21.84
CA PRO A 435 -18.95 16.80 -21.10
C PRO A 435 -18.77 16.42 -19.62
N LEU A 436 -19.52 17.07 -18.72
CA LEU A 436 -19.60 16.74 -17.30
C LEU A 436 -20.83 15.87 -17.04
N GLU A 437 -20.64 14.68 -16.50
CA GLU A 437 -21.74 13.81 -16.05
C GLU A 437 -22.04 14.07 -14.57
N GLY A 438 -23.13 14.76 -14.27
CA GLY A 438 -23.38 15.27 -12.92
C GLY A 438 -22.49 16.46 -12.58
N TRP A 439 -23.01 17.67 -12.76
CA TRP A 439 -22.36 18.86 -12.25
C TRP A 439 -22.69 19.10 -10.77
N GLU A 440 -21.65 19.45 -10.00
CA GLU A 440 -21.71 19.92 -8.63
C GLU A 440 -20.90 21.20 -8.51
N LEU A 441 -21.57 22.28 -8.11
CA LEU A 441 -20.98 23.60 -7.89
C LEU A 441 -20.91 23.91 -6.40
N GLY A 442 -19.70 24.15 -5.88
CA GLY A 442 -19.45 24.60 -4.52
C GLY A 442 -19.09 26.08 -4.44
N TRP A 443 -19.48 26.76 -3.36
CA TRP A 443 -18.99 28.09 -2.98
C TRP A 443 -19.18 28.35 -1.48
N ASP A 444 -18.48 29.34 -0.95
CA ASP A 444 -18.67 29.81 0.44
C ASP A 444 -19.41 31.16 0.49
N PHE A 445 -20.34 31.27 1.43
CA PHE A 445 -20.96 32.55 1.77
C PHE A 445 -20.11 33.32 2.79
N PRO A 446 -19.64 34.53 2.45
CA PRO A 446 -18.64 35.23 3.27
C PRO A 446 -19.23 35.95 4.49
N ALA A 447 -20.55 36.13 4.56
CA ALA A 447 -21.16 37.04 5.51
C ALA A 447 -22.35 36.41 6.27
N GLY A 448 -22.42 35.08 6.37
CA GLY A 448 -23.45 34.38 7.13
C GLY A 448 -24.80 34.21 6.42
N GLN A 449 -24.83 34.35 5.09
CA GLN A 449 -26.04 34.07 4.30
C GLN A 449 -26.46 32.60 4.43
N ARG A 450 -27.77 32.33 4.39
CA ARG A 450 -28.32 30.96 4.50
C ARG A 450 -29.34 30.66 3.41
N VAL A 451 -29.11 29.62 2.61
CA VAL A 451 -30.08 29.15 1.60
C VAL A 451 -31.30 28.55 2.29
N ALA A 452 -32.49 28.99 1.87
CA ALA A 452 -33.77 28.50 2.37
C ALA A 452 -34.41 27.49 1.42
N ASP A 453 -34.36 27.76 0.11
CA ASP A 453 -34.93 26.92 -0.94
C ASP A 453 -34.29 27.23 -2.30
N ALA A 454 -34.33 26.27 -3.21
CA ALA A 454 -33.73 26.36 -4.54
C ALA A 454 -34.60 25.71 -5.62
N TRP A 455 -34.39 26.11 -6.86
CA TRP A 455 -35.04 25.54 -8.05
C TRP A 455 -34.02 25.23 -9.14
N ASN A 456 -34.31 24.24 -9.97
CA ASN A 456 -33.43 23.70 -11.04
C ASN A 456 -32.07 23.14 -10.55
N ALA A 457 -31.89 23.00 -9.24
CA ALA A 457 -30.76 22.32 -8.61
C ALA A 457 -31.15 21.84 -7.21
N GLY A 458 -30.51 20.77 -6.72
CA GLY A 458 -30.53 20.40 -5.31
C GLY A 458 -29.43 21.17 -4.59
N VAL A 459 -29.78 22.00 -3.61
CA VAL A 459 -28.82 22.85 -2.88
C VAL A 459 -28.78 22.44 -1.42
N THR A 460 -27.58 22.20 -0.90
CA THR A 460 -27.30 21.93 0.51
C THR A 460 -26.29 22.94 1.04
N GLN A 461 -26.41 23.31 2.31
CA GLN A 461 -25.46 24.20 2.97
C GLN A 461 -25.07 23.66 4.35
N GLN A 462 -23.77 23.63 4.62
CA GLN A 462 -23.20 23.36 5.94
C GLN A 462 -22.30 24.54 6.30
N ASP A 463 -22.58 25.18 7.44
CA ASP A 463 -21.90 26.42 7.85
C ASP A 463 -21.90 27.48 6.73
N THR A 464 -20.74 27.91 6.25
CA THR A 464 -20.59 28.86 5.14
C THR A 464 -20.65 28.20 3.78
N THR A 465 -20.38 26.90 3.70
CA THR A 465 -20.19 26.16 2.45
C THR A 465 -21.51 25.70 1.86
N VAL A 466 -21.74 26.03 0.61
CA VAL A 466 -22.91 25.67 -0.18
C VAL A 466 -22.48 24.74 -1.31
N SER A 467 -23.25 23.68 -1.55
CA SER A 467 -23.13 22.80 -2.71
C SER A 467 -24.45 22.77 -3.47
N ALA A 468 -24.39 22.97 -4.78
CA ALA A 468 -25.52 22.86 -5.70
C ALA A 468 -25.25 21.74 -6.71
N ARG A 469 -26.20 20.81 -6.87
CA ARG A 469 -26.14 19.68 -7.80
C ARG A 469 -27.25 19.75 -8.84
N GLY A 470 -26.94 19.32 -10.06
CA GLY A 470 -27.92 19.23 -11.14
C GLY A 470 -29.15 18.37 -10.78
N ALA A 471 -30.33 18.85 -11.14
CA ALA A 471 -31.56 18.06 -11.11
C ALA A 471 -31.56 16.99 -12.21
N ALA A 472 -32.45 16.00 -12.13
CA ALA A 472 -32.45 14.85 -13.04
C ALA A 472 -32.47 15.21 -14.54
N TRP A 473 -33.08 16.33 -14.93
CA TRP A 473 -33.20 16.76 -16.33
C TRP A 473 -32.08 17.68 -16.82
N ASN A 474 -31.24 18.23 -15.92
CA ASN A 474 -30.10 19.09 -16.24
C ASN A 474 -28.82 18.61 -15.56
N ARG A 475 -28.77 17.33 -15.19
CA ARG A 475 -27.67 16.70 -14.44
C ARG A 475 -26.35 16.78 -15.20
N ASP A 476 -26.40 16.51 -16.49
CA ASP A 476 -25.21 16.41 -17.34
C ASP A 476 -25.04 17.73 -18.12
N LEU A 477 -23.80 18.22 -18.22
CA LEU A 477 -23.45 19.50 -18.82
C LEU A 477 -22.42 19.29 -19.95
N ALA A 478 -22.87 19.37 -21.19
CA ALA A 478 -22.01 19.20 -22.37
C ALA A 478 -20.83 20.19 -22.39
N ALA A 479 -19.76 19.88 -23.13
CA ALA A 479 -18.69 20.83 -23.43
C ALA A 479 -19.27 22.06 -24.15
N GLY A 480 -18.95 23.27 -23.68
CA GLY A 480 -19.55 24.52 -24.13
C GLY A 480 -21.01 24.74 -23.67
N GLY A 481 -21.59 23.79 -22.93
CA GLY A 481 -22.96 23.86 -22.45
C GLY A 481 -23.12 24.76 -21.22
N THR A 482 -24.34 25.26 -21.02
CA THR A 482 -24.70 26.16 -19.91
C THR A 482 -25.91 25.62 -19.15
N VAL A 483 -25.88 25.75 -17.82
CA VAL A 483 -27.02 25.48 -16.93
C VAL A 483 -27.25 26.67 -16.01
N SER A 484 -28.52 26.95 -15.70
CA SER A 484 -28.89 27.98 -14.74
C SER A 484 -29.82 27.43 -13.67
N PHE A 485 -29.58 27.82 -12.43
CA PHE A 485 -30.43 27.54 -11.28
C PHE A 485 -30.58 28.81 -10.44
N GLY A 486 -31.50 28.79 -9.49
CA GLY A 486 -31.66 29.90 -8.56
C GLY A 486 -32.08 29.44 -7.18
N PHE A 487 -31.96 30.34 -6.23
CA PHE A 487 -32.29 30.07 -4.84
C PHE A 487 -32.77 31.32 -4.12
N ARG A 488 -33.49 31.10 -3.02
CA ARG A 488 -33.83 32.11 -2.02
C ARG A 488 -33.00 31.87 -0.78
N ALA A 489 -32.48 32.95 -0.19
CA ALA A 489 -31.64 32.90 1.00
C ALA A 489 -31.94 34.05 1.96
N THR A 490 -31.61 33.87 3.24
CA THR A 490 -31.56 34.97 4.21
C THR A 490 -30.22 35.68 4.11
N ARG A 491 -30.22 36.99 4.34
CA ARG A 491 -28.98 37.76 4.44
C ARG A 491 -28.30 37.45 5.78
N GLY A 492 -26.99 37.56 5.83
CA GLY A 492 -26.26 37.66 7.09
C GLY A 492 -25.90 39.11 7.37
N GLU A 493 -24.66 39.39 7.79
CA GLU A 493 -24.20 40.76 8.09
C GLU A 493 -24.25 41.67 6.87
N THR A 494 -23.85 41.12 5.72
CA THR A 494 -23.98 41.75 4.40
C THR A 494 -24.51 40.73 3.38
N ASN A 495 -24.76 41.18 2.15
CA ASN A 495 -25.09 40.29 1.04
C ASN A 495 -23.97 40.33 -0.02
N ALA A 496 -22.73 40.10 0.41
CA ALA A 496 -21.59 40.03 -0.50
C ALA A 496 -21.66 38.76 -1.38
N ALA A 497 -21.32 38.90 -2.66
CA ALA A 497 -21.24 37.78 -3.57
C ALA A 497 -20.09 36.83 -3.18
N PRO A 498 -20.20 35.51 -3.41
CA PRO A 498 -19.12 34.56 -3.15
C PRO A 498 -17.86 34.88 -3.97
N ASP A 499 -16.69 34.76 -3.35
CA ASP A 499 -15.40 35.07 -3.97
C ASP A 499 -14.95 34.06 -5.01
N GLU A 500 -15.20 32.79 -4.76
CA GLU A 500 -14.81 31.67 -5.60
C GLU A 500 -15.98 30.70 -5.79
N PHE A 501 -15.97 30.04 -6.94
CA PHE A 501 -16.84 28.90 -7.24
C PHE A 501 -15.99 27.73 -7.74
N VAL A 502 -16.30 26.51 -7.30
CA VAL A 502 -15.60 25.28 -7.71
C VAL A 502 -16.61 24.33 -8.34
N LEU A 503 -16.40 23.96 -9.61
CA LEU A 503 -17.22 22.98 -10.32
C LEU A 503 -16.45 21.66 -10.45
N ASN A 504 -16.97 20.57 -9.89
CA ASN A 504 -16.34 19.23 -9.96
C ASN A 504 -14.81 19.28 -9.74
N GLY A 505 -14.36 20.02 -8.72
CA GLY A 505 -12.94 20.17 -8.35
C GLY A 505 -12.13 21.23 -9.11
N GLY A 506 -12.69 21.89 -10.12
CA GLY A 506 -12.03 22.98 -10.85
C GLY A 506 -12.56 24.37 -10.46
N THR A 507 -11.66 25.31 -10.17
CA THR A 507 -12.02 26.71 -9.91
C THR A 507 -12.57 27.37 -11.17
N CYS A 508 -13.74 28.02 -11.05
CA CYS A 508 -14.39 28.69 -12.15
C CYS A 508 -13.94 30.14 -12.33
N ASP A 509 -13.76 30.54 -13.58
CA ASP A 509 -13.61 31.94 -13.94
C ASP A 509 -14.92 32.70 -13.67
N ARG A 510 -14.84 33.93 -13.16
CA ARG A 510 -16.03 34.78 -13.07
C ARG A 510 -16.38 35.31 -14.46
N ALA A 511 -17.55 34.96 -14.96
CA ALA A 511 -18.09 35.58 -16.16
C ALA A 511 -18.39 37.06 -15.86
N GLY A 512 -17.79 37.97 -16.63
CA GLY A 512 -18.03 39.41 -16.50
C GLY A 512 -19.53 39.74 -16.57
N GLY A 513 -19.97 40.61 -15.65
CA GLY A 513 -21.35 41.09 -15.55
C GLY A 513 -21.79 41.91 -16.75
#